data_AF-H9G5T5-F1
#
_entry.id   AF-H9G5T5-F1
#
_cell.length_a   1.000
_cell.length_b   1.000
_cell.length_c   1.000
_cell.angle_alpha   90.00
_cell.angle_beta   90.00
_cell.angle_gamma   90.00
#
_symmetry.space_group_name_H-M   'P 1'
#
loop_
_entity.id
_entity.type
_entity.pdbx_description
1 polymer ?
#
loop_
_entity_poly.entity_id
_entity_poly.type
_entity_poly.pdbx_seq_one_letter_code
_entity_poly.pdbx_strand_id
1 'polypeptide(L)'
;MADFLPSRSSLSVCFPSCLLNSSEAEQQRKSKEIDKCLYREKTYVKRLVKILLLGAGESGKSTFLKQMRIIHGEDWDRSAREDFRATIYSNVLKGVRVLVDAREKLHIPWGNPANQTNGDKLMAFDTRSGVAVQGMVETEVFLQYLPAIRSLWTDSGIQHAYDRRREFQLMKVIKHSEEALKLALISKDKKLVKLYENLEPKEKLLLSQAFQPGSVLFKTITLHSESDWISSHPEPTQDFAQFYHDPHRNTPSPQKNRIYVQPIGSFGDSRISTDVYMQWLKDYCEAFYYGLTVRILGPVPVSHTGCAFRINEYTHNLQIHAGHLLNYLKKKKAKDAFCIVGVTMIDLYPKDSWNFVFGQASLTEGMGIFSFARYDSDFYSTNYKGTLKTVKKLNPADYSIFDGYYTPEITSKLLLRSCKTLTHEIGHIFGLHHCQWLACVMQGSNHLEESDRRPLDLCPVCLRKLQVALGFNIMERYKALKRWIEEEVKETEGMSHGHGTGLQKPVEAFKESYDWIVKCLDIVQ
;
A
#
# COMPACT_ATOMS: atom_id res chain seq x y z
N MET A 1 -24.66 -59.37 -23.11
CA MET A 1 -23.95 -60.66 -23.06
C MET A 1 -22.73 -60.51 -23.96
N ALA A 2 -21.59 -60.25 -23.32
CA ALA A 2 -20.34 -61.02 -23.44
C ALA A 2 -19.43 -60.48 -24.57
N ASP A 3 -18.15 -60.19 -24.41
CA ASP A 3 -17.26 -60.32 -23.25
C ASP A 3 -15.88 -59.67 -23.57
N PHE A 4 -15.20 -59.23 -22.52
CA PHE A 4 -13.73 -59.17 -22.32
C PHE A 4 -12.80 -58.18 -23.09
N LEU A 5 -12.15 -57.31 -22.28
CA LEU A 5 -10.81 -56.75 -22.52
C LEU A 5 -9.73 -57.87 -22.37
N PRO A 6 -8.52 -57.69 -22.92
CA PRO A 6 -7.44 -57.25 -22.03
C PRO A 6 -6.40 -56.29 -22.65
N SER A 7 -5.79 -55.53 -21.74
CA SER A 7 -4.63 -54.65 -21.86
C SER A 7 -3.33 -55.33 -22.35
N ARG A 8 -2.49 -54.58 -23.08
CA ARG A 8 -0.99 -54.55 -23.03
C ARG A 8 -0.50 -53.42 -23.94
N SER A 9 -0.06 -52.27 -23.41
CA SER A 9 1.33 -51.91 -23.10
C SER A 9 2.29 -51.84 -24.30
N SER A 10 2.97 -50.69 -24.40
CA SER A 10 4.23 -50.40 -25.08
C SER A 10 4.29 -50.60 -26.60
N LEU A 11 4.15 -49.49 -27.34
CA LEU A 11 4.84 -49.21 -28.61
C LEU A 11 4.59 -47.72 -28.98
N SER A 12 5.34 -46.79 -28.37
CA SER A 12 5.42 -45.42 -28.88
C SER A 12 6.35 -45.41 -30.09
N VAL A 13 5.83 -45.89 -31.22
CA VAL A 13 6.51 -45.79 -32.51
C VAL A 13 6.35 -44.36 -33.01
N CYS A 14 7.48 -43.73 -33.33
CA CYS A 14 7.58 -42.51 -34.12
C CYS A 14 6.62 -42.55 -35.32
N PHE A 15 5.58 -41.71 -35.32
CA PHE A 15 4.86 -41.42 -36.56
C PHE A 15 5.60 -40.30 -37.31
N PRO A 16 6.04 -40.54 -38.56
CA PRO A 16 6.70 -39.55 -39.38
C PRO A 16 5.71 -38.50 -39.92
N SER A 17 6.24 -37.33 -40.17
CA SER A 17 5.64 -36.10 -40.69
C SER A 17 5.02 -36.21 -42.11
N CYS A 18 4.13 -37.17 -42.35
CA CYS A 18 3.59 -37.46 -43.69
C CYS A 18 2.10 -37.12 -43.90
N LEU A 19 1.47 -36.33 -43.02
CA LEU A 19 0.06 -35.90 -43.19
C LEU A 19 -0.17 -34.38 -42.96
N LEU A 20 0.87 -33.55 -43.05
CA LEU A 20 0.72 -32.11 -42.90
C LEU A 20 0.42 -31.47 -44.26
N ASN A 21 -0.61 -30.62 -44.33
CA ASN A 21 -0.82 -29.80 -45.52
C ASN A 21 0.32 -28.76 -45.67
N SER A 22 0.50 -28.18 -46.86
CA SER A 22 1.61 -27.24 -47.12
C SER A 22 1.64 -26.04 -46.18
N SER A 23 0.46 -25.58 -45.73
CA SER A 23 0.32 -24.49 -44.76
C SER A 23 0.78 -24.89 -43.34
N GLU A 24 0.41 -26.09 -42.88
CA GLU A 24 0.82 -26.64 -41.58
C GLU A 24 2.32 -26.92 -41.53
N ALA A 25 2.90 -27.39 -42.63
CA ALA A 25 4.34 -27.57 -42.76
C ALA A 25 5.09 -26.22 -42.70
N GLU A 26 4.55 -25.17 -43.32
CA GLU A 26 5.10 -23.81 -43.24
C GLU A 26 4.96 -23.20 -41.83
N GLN A 27 3.81 -23.40 -41.18
CA GLN A 27 3.59 -22.99 -39.79
C GLN A 27 4.54 -23.70 -38.83
N GLN A 28 4.80 -25.00 -39.00
CA GLN A 28 5.80 -25.71 -38.21
C GLN A 28 7.22 -25.21 -38.45
N ARG A 29 7.57 -24.82 -39.68
CA ARG A 29 8.86 -24.18 -39.97
C ARG A 29 8.99 -22.83 -39.27
N LYS A 30 7.98 -21.96 -39.38
CA LYS A 30 7.95 -20.66 -38.68
C LYS A 30 8.00 -20.83 -37.16
N SER A 31 7.27 -21.79 -36.60
CA SER A 31 7.31 -22.10 -35.16
C SER A 31 8.71 -22.51 -34.71
N LYS A 32 9.40 -23.38 -35.47
CA LYS A 32 10.78 -23.79 -35.16
C LYS A 32 11.78 -22.63 -35.27
N GLU A 33 11.58 -21.72 -36.21
CA GLU A 33 12.41 -20.51 -36.32
C GLU A 33 12.17 -19.55 -35.16
N ILE A 34 10.92 -19.36 -34.74
CA ILE A 34 10.56 -18.58 -33.56
C ILE A 34 11.19 -19.21 -32.31
N ASP A 35 11.07 -20.52 -32.10
CA ASP A 35 11.67 -21.23 -30.97
C ASP A 35 13.20 -21.07 -30.93
N LYS A 36 13.85 -21.11 -32.10
CA LYS A 36 15.29 -20.87 -32.23
C LYS A 36 15.65 -19.41 -31.90
N CYS A 37 14.82 -18.45 -32.28
CA CYS A 37 14.99 -17.05 -31.94
C CYS A 37 14.82 -16.83 -30.43
N LEU A 38 13.74 -17.36 -29.83
CA LEU A 38 13.47 -17.33 -28.40
C LEU A 38 14.59 -17.99 -27.59
N TYR A 39 15.20 -19.07 -28.07
CA TYR A 39 16.34 -19.71 -27.40
C TYR A 39 17.59 -18.81 -27.41
N ARG A 40 17.85 -18.13 -28.52
CA ARG A 40 18.95 -17.16 -28.65
C ARG A 40 18.72 -15.95 -27.72
N GLU A 41 17.53 -15.39 -27.73
CA GLU A 41 17.13 -14.30 -26.81
C GLU A 41 17.21 -14.73 -25.35
N LYS A 42 16.73 -15.92 -25.00
CA LYS A 42 16.84 -16.48 -23.65
C LYS A 42 18.30 -16.59 -23.19
N THR A 43 19.21 -16.96 -24.09
CA THR A 43 20.64 -17.04 -23.79
C THR A 43 21.28 -15.67 -23.63
N TYR A 44 20.88 -14.70 -24.46
CA TYR A 44 21.31 -13.31 -24.35
C TYR A 44 20.80 -12.66 -23.05
N VAL A 45 19.51 -12.80 -22.74
CA VAL A 45 18.88 -12.31 -21.52
C VAL A 45 19.48 -12.96 -20.27
N LYS A 46 19.87 -14.24 -20.32
CA LYS A 46 20.59 -14.90 -19.21
C LYS A 46 21.97 -14.29 -18.94
N ARG A 47 22.60 -13.65 -19.93
CA ARG A 47 23.90 -12.97 -19.78
C ARG A 47 23.75 -11.48 -19.47
N LEU A 48 22.56 -10.91 -19.66
CA LEU A 48 22.26 -9.53 -19.30
C LEU A 48 22.19 -9.40 -17.78
N VAL A 49 23.13 -8.64 -17.23
CA VAL A 49 23.08 -8.24 -15.83
C VAL A 49 22.08 -7.09 -15.69
N LYS A 50 20.91 -7.37 -15.09
CA LYS A 50 19.91 -6.34 -14.78
C LYS A 50 20.22 -5.72 -13.43
N ILE A 51 20.60 -4.44 -13.44
CA ILE A 51 20.86 -3.67 -12.22
C ILE A 51 19.60 -2.88 -11.87
N LEU A 52 19.03 -3.13 -10.69
CA LEU A 52 17.93 -2.35 -10.14
C LEU A 52 18.49 -1.36 -9.10
N LEU A 53 18.36 -0.06 -9.36
CA LEU A 53 18.78 0.98 -8.42
C LEU A 53 17.62 1.31 -7.50
N LEU A 54 17.77 0.98 -6.21
CA LEU A 54 16.80 1.27 -5.15
C LEU A 54 17.32 2.36 -4.21
N GLY A 55 16.40 3.09 -3.60
CA GLY A 55 16.70 4.15 -2.64
C GLY A 55 15.54 5.14 -2.55
N ALA A 56 15.49 5.92 -1.47
CA ALA A 56 14.49 6.98 -1.27
C ALA A 56 14.48 8.00 -2.43
N GLY A 57 13.44 8.83 -2.51
CA GLY A 57 13.46 10.02 -3.38
C GLY A 57 14.77 10.80 -3.21
N GLU A 58 15.33 11.31 -4.31
CA GLU A 58 16.57 12.12 -4.29
C GLU A 58 17.85 11.39 -3.83
N SER A 59 17.84 10.06 -3.63
CA SER A 59 19.00 9.27 -3.18
C SER A 59 20.14 9.10 -4.21
N GLY A 60 20.13 9.83 -5.33
CA GLY A 60 21.18 9.79 -6.34
C GLY A 60 21.08 8.68 -7.40
N LYS A 61 19.98 7.92 -7.48
CA LYS A 61 19.79 6.83 -8.48
C LYS A 61 19.98 7.31 -9.93
N SER A 62 19.32 8.40 -10.31
CA SER A 62 19.45 8.97 -11.66
C SER A 62 20.86 9.50 -11.92
N THR A 63 21.56 9.97 -10.88
CA THR A 63 22.95 10.40 -10.97
C THR A 63 23.88 9.22 -11.23
N PHE A 64 23.65 8.09 -10.55
CA PHE A 64 24.40 6.85 -10.79
C PHE A 64 24.23 6.35 -12.24
N LEU A 65 22.99 6.33 -12.78
CA LEU A 65 22.76 5.96 -14.18
C LEU A 65 23.46 6.89 -15.16
N LYS A 66 23.44 8.21 -14.90
CA LYS A 66 24.14 9.18 -15.73
C LYS A 66 25.67 8.96 -15.70
N GLN A 67 26.23 8.62 -14.55
CA GLN A 67 27.65 8.29 -14.42
C GLN A 67 28.02 6.99 -15.15
N MET A 68 27.18 5.95 -15.07
CA MET A 68 27.39 4.72 -15.85
C MET A 68 27.44 5.02 -17.35
N ARG A 69 26.53 5.86 -17.86
CA ARG A 69 26.52 6.27 -19.28
C ARG A 69 27.79 7.02 -19.70
N ILE A 70 28.28 7.93 -18.84
CA ILE A 70 29.55 8.65 -19.06
C ILE A 70 30.74 7.69 -19.10
N ILE A 71 30.83 6.77 -18.13
CA ILE A 71 31.95 5.82 -18.01
C ILE A 71 31.99 4.83 -19.19
N HIS A 72 30.83 4.47 -19.73
CA HIS A 72 30.71 3.57 -20.88
C HIS A 72 30.80 4.27 -22.25
N GLY A 73 31.12 5.58 -22.27
CA GLY A 73 31.45 6.30 -23.51
C GLY A 73 30.25 6.64 -24.40
N GLU A 74 29.02 6.60 -23.87
CA GLU A 74 27.83 7.05 -24.58
C GLU A 74 27.62 8.55 -24.35
N ASP A 75 28.04 9.37 -25.31
CA ASP A 75 27.83 10.82 -25.24
C ASP A 75 26.34 11.22 -25.29
N TRP A 76 26.06 12.40 -24.74
CA TRP A 76 24.75 13.03 -24.84
C TRP A 76 24.68 13.84 -26.14
N ASP A 77 23.69 13.51 -26.97
CA ASP A 77 23.39 14.24 -28.19
C ASP A 77 22.86 15.65 -27.88
N ARG A 78 22.75 16.48 -28.94
CA ARG A 78 22.30 17.86 -28.79
C ARG A 78 20.89 17.95 -28.20
N SER A 79 20.00 17.03 -28.55
CA SER A 79 18.62 16.99 -28.06
C SER A 79 18.60 16.75 -26.55
N ALA A 80 19.29 15.71 -26.07
CA ALA A 80 19.34 15.40 -24.65
C ALA A 80 19.98 16.52 -23.81
N ARG A 81 20.97 17.24 -24.38
CA ARG A 81 21.57 18.42 -23.72
C ARG A 81 20.57 19.57 -23.56
N GLU A 82 19.68 19.78 -24.54
CA GLU A 82 18.61 20.77 -24.44
C GLU A 82 17.55 20.35 -23.41
N ASP A 83 17.19 19.07 -23.35
CA ASP A 83 16.27 18.54 -22.32
C ASP A 83 16.85 18.71 -20.90
N PHE A 84 18.16 18.48 -20.73
CA PHE A 84 18.82 18.74 -19.45
C PHE A 84 18.87 20.21 -19.11
N ARG A 85 19.09 21.10 -20.08
CA ARG A 85 19.05 22.55 -19.86
C ARG A 85 17.69 22.97 -19.32
N ALA A 86 16.61 22.54 -19.94
CA ALA A 86 15.26 22.84 -19.49
C ALA A 86 14.96 22.28 -18.08
N THR A 87 15.47 21.07 -17.80
CA THR A 87 15.38 20.46 -16.47
C THR A 87 16.14 21.27 -15.42
N ILE A 88 17.34 21.76 -15.73
CA ILE A 88 18.14 22.60 -14.84
C ILE A 88 17.38 23.89 -14.51
N TYR A 89 16.80 24.56 -15.52
CA TYR A 89 16.01 25.78 -15.31
C TYR A 89 14.80 25.54 -14.40
N SER A 90 14.04 24.47 -14.65
CA SER A 90 12.93 24.06 -13.78
C SER A 90 13.40 23.81 -12.35
N ASN A 91 14.52 23.10 -12.16
CA ASN A 91 15.01 22.76 -10.82
C ASN A 91 15.47 24.00 -10.04
N VAL A 92 16.13 24.95 -10.69
CA VAL A 92 16.53 26.21 -10.06
C VAL A 92 15.29 27.01 -9.62
N LEU A 93 14.30 27.18 -10.49
CA LEU A 93 13.07 27.91 -10.18
C LEU A 93 12.30 27.26 -9.03
N LYS A 94 12.10 25.93 -9.10
CA LYS A 94 11.44 25.15 -8.03
C LYS A 94 12.22 25.26 -6.72
N GLY A 95 13.54 25.09 -6.75
CA GLY A 95 14.39 25.17 -5.57
C GLY A 95 14.32 26.52 -4.86
N VAL A 96 14.41 27.63 -5.59
CA VAL A 96 14.33 28.97 -4.99
C VAL A 96 12.92 29.25 -4.45
N ARG A 97 11.88 28.80 -5.16
CA ARG A 97 10.48 28.92 -4.68
C ARG A 97 10.28 28.21 -3.34
N VAL A 98 10.86 27.02 -3.18
CA VAL A 98 10.83 26.28 -1.91
C VAL A 98 11.48 27.08 -0.79
N LEU A 99 12.60 27.73 -1.06
CA LEU A 99 13.30 28.54 -0.05
C LEU A 99 12.50 29.77 0.36
N VAL A 100 11.80 30.40 -0.58
CA VAL A 100 10.88 31.52 -0.29
C VAL A 100 9.72 31.05 0.60
N ASP A 101 9.08 29.93 0.25
CA ASP A 101 7.99 29.33 1.04
C ASP A 101 8.45 28.84 2.42
N ALA A 102 9.63 28.22 2.49
CA ALA A 102 10.22 27.74 3.74
C ALA A 102 10.58 28.90 4.68
N ARG A 103 11.13 30.00 4.15
CA ARG A 103 11.39 31.23 4.92
C ARG A 103 10.12 31.71 5.61
N GLU A 104 9.01 31.81 4.89
CA GLU A 104 7.72 32.25 5.43
C GLU A 104 7.21 31.32 6.54
N LYS A 105 7.24 30.00 6.29
CA LYS A 105 6.80 28.98 7.25
C LYS A 105 7.67 28.89 8.51
N LEU A 106 8.96 29.17 8.38
CA LEU A 106 9.91 29.19 9.50
C LEU A 106 9.97 30.57 10.17
N HIS A 107 9.12 31.52 9.77
CA HIS A 107 9.06 32.88 10.27
C HIS A 107 10.41 33.62 10.23
N ILE A 108 11.22 33.35 9.21
CA ILE A 108 12.51 34.01 9.01
C ILE A 108 12.26 35.37 8.32
N PRO A 109 12.75 36.51 8.83
CA PRO A 109 12.58 37.81 8.17
C PRO A 109 13.43 37.91 6.89
N TRP A 110 13.12 38.88 6.03
CA TRP A 110 13.95 39.16 4.85
C TRP A 110 15.23 39.85 5.29
N GLY A 111 16.36 39.53 4.65
CA GLY A 111 17.59 40.30 4.80
C GLY A 111 17.45 41.69 4.18
N ASN A 112 16.84 41.77 3.00
CA ASN A 112 16.43 43.01 2.36
C ASN A 112 14.90 43.01 2.13
N PRO A 113 14.13 43.91 2.76
CA PRO A 113 12.68 43.99 2.58
C PRO A 113 12.22 44.15 1.12
N ALA A 114 13.04 44.73 0.24
CA ALA A 114 12.72 44.85 -1.18
C ALA A 114 12.61 43.49 -1.91
N ASN A 115 13.13 42.41 -1.32
CA ASN A 115 13.02 41.06 -1.86
C ASN A 115 11.63 40.44 -1.73
N GLN A 116 10.71 41.05 -0.98
CA GLN A 116 9.30 40.63 -0.95
C GLN A 116 8.71 40.55 -2.37
N THR A 117 8.91 41.60 -3.17
CA THR A 117 8.43 41.66 -4.57
C THR A 117 9.04 40.57 -5.45
N ASN A 118 10.31 40.22 -5.23
CA ASN A 118 10.98 39.14 -5.95
C ASN A 118 10.44 37.76 -5.54
N GLY A 119 10.14 37.58 -4.24
CA GLY A 119 9.51 36.38 -3.70
C GLY A 119 8.11 36.17 -4.27
N ASP A 120 7.27 37.21 -4.27
CA ASP A 120 5.91 37.18 -4.82
C ASP A 120 5.92 36.85 -6.32
N LYS A 121 6.86 37.45 -7.07
CA LYS A 121 7.07 37.14 -8.50
C LYS A 121 7.39 35.67 -8.76
N LEU A 122 8.22 35.03 -7.93
CA LEU A 122 8.53 33.60 -8.05
C LEU A 122 7.39 32.70 -7.58
N MET A 123 6.62 33.12 -6.57
CA MET A 123 5.46 32.36 -6.08
C MET A 123 4.30 32.37 -7.07
N ALA A 124 4.14 33.46 -7.82
CA ALA A 124 3.17 33.61 -8.91
C ALA A 124 3.51 32.78 -10.17
N PHE A 125 4.72 32.21 -10.26
CA PHE A 125 5.09 31.34 -11.37
C PHE A 125 4.34 30.01 -11.31
N ASP A 126 3.39 29.80 -12.23
CA ASP A 126 2.65 28.55 -12.38
C ASP A 126 3.24 27.69 -13.50
N THR A 127 3.65 26.48 -13.15
CA THR A 127 4.17 25.47 -14.10
C THR A 127 3.06 24.84 -14.96
N ARG A 128 1.79 25.19 -14.73
CA ARG A 128 0.63 24.74 -15.50
C ARG A 128 0.06 25.79 -16.46
N SER A 129 0.55 27.03 -16.41
CA SER A 129 0.20 28.05 -17.39
C SER A 129 1.02 27.85 -18.67
N GLY A 130 0.44 28.16 -19.84
CA GLY A 130 0.88 27.76 -21.20
C GLY A 130 2.24 28.27 -21.70
N VAL A 131 3.19 28.55 -20.81
CA VAL A 131 4.57 28.97 -21.08
C VAL A 131 5.58 27.82 -20.88
N ALA A 132 5.10 26.63 -20.49
CA ALA A 132 5.90 25.42 -20.35
C ALA A 132 5.26 24.27 -21.14
N VAL A 133 5.84 23.91 -22.29
CA VAL A 133 5.44 22.68 -23.00
C VAL A 133 5.94 21.50 -22.15
N GLN A 134 5.02 20.63 -21.70
CA GLN A 134 5.33 19.44 -20.87
C GLN A 134 6.07 19.73 -19.55
N GLY A 135 5.91 20.93 -18.96
CA GLY A 135 6.53 21.28 -17.68
C GLY A 135 8.02 21.64 -17.75
N MET A 136 8.55 21.83 -18.95
CA MET A 136 9.91 22.27 -19.21
C MET A 136 9.97 23.80 -19.41
N VAL A 137 10.98 24.45 -18.82
CA VAL A 137 11.14 25.92 -18.87
C VAL A 137 12.10 26.30 -20.01
N GLU A 138 11.64 27.11 -20.95
CA GLU A 138 12.47 27.63 -22.03
C GLU A 138 13.48 28.68 -21.52
N THR A 139 14.58 28.82 -22.25
CA THR A 139 15.67 29.75 -21.90
C THR A 139 15.17 31.19 -21.73
N GLU A 140 14.32 31.65 -22.64
CA GLU A 140 13.79 33.03 -22.61
C GLU A 140 12.99 33.31 -21.35
N VAL A 141 12.17 32.35 -20.93
CA VAL A 141 11.39 32.43 -19.69
C VAL A 141 12.32 32.45 -18.49
N PHE A 142 13.29 31.54 -18.41
CA PHE A 142 14.23 31.48 -17.30
C PHE A 142 15.00 32.79 -17.11
N LEU A 143 15.43 33.43 -18.21
CA LEU A 143 16.14 34.70 -18.19
C LEU A 143 15.31 35.84 -17.59
N GLN A 144 13.98 35.83 -17.72
CA GLN A 144 13.10 36.83 -17.09
C GLN A 144 13.05 36.74 -15.56
N TYR A 145 13.35 35.56 -15.00
CA TYR A 145 13.37 35.30 -13.56
C TYR A 145 14.77 35.36 -12.96
N LEU A 146 15.83 35.29 -13.79
CA LEU A 146 17.22 35.27 -13.33
C LEU A 146 17.60 36.45 -12.41
N PRO A 147 17.19 37.71 -12.65
CA PRO A 147 17.49 38.82 -11.73
C PRO A 147 16.87 38.63 -10.34
N ALA A 148 15.61 38.15 -10.29
CA ALA A 148 14.91 37.89 -9.04
C ALA A 148 15.55 36.73 -8.27
N ILE A 149 15.91 35.65 -8.97
CA ILE A 149 16.64 34.51 -8.41
C ILE A 149 17.96 34.95 -7.78
N ARG A 150 18.75 35.77 -8.49
CA ARG A 150 20.03 36.27 -7.97
C ARG A 150 19.84 37.11 -6.71
N SER A 151 18.89 38.04 -6.74
CA SER A 151 18.58 38.92 -5.59
C SER A 151 18.14 38.14 -4.36
N LEU A 152 17.30 37.11 -4.56
CA LEU A 152 16.82 36.23 -3.49
C LEU A 152 17.93 35.32 -2.95
N TRP A 153 18.78 34.76 -3.82
CA TRP A 153 19.87 33.91 -3.37
C TRP A 153 20.89 34.67 -2.52
N THR A 154 21.12 35.96 -2.79
CA THR A 154 21.99 36.80 -1.96
C THR A 154 21.34 37.29 -0.66
N ASP A 155 20.05 37.04 -0.45
CA ASP A 155 19.35 37.47 0.77
C ASP A 155 19.71 36.59 1.97
N SER A 156 20.05 37.21 3.10
CA SER A 156 20.41 36.48 4.32
C SER A 156 19.28 35.64 4.89
N GLY A 157 18.01 36.04 4.70
CA GLY A 157 16.84 35.26 5.13
C GLY A 157 16.65 33.99 4.31
N ILE A 158 16.95 34.04 3.01
CA ILE A 158 16.92 32.88 2.12
C ILE A 158 18.10 31.93 2.38
N GLN A 159 19.30 32.46 2.62
CA GLN A 159 20.46 31.66 3.03
C GLN A 159 20.19 30.96 4.37
N HIS A 160 19.59 31.67 5.35
CA HIS A 160 19.21 31.07 6.62
C HIS A 160 18.14 29.97 6.47
N ALA A 161 17.16 30.14 5.58
CA ALA A 161 16.22 29.07 5.25
C ALA A 161 16.94 27.85 4.62
N TYR A 162 17.91 28.08 3.74
CA TYR A 162 18.71 27.02 3.11
C TYR A 162 19.59 26.25 4.11
N ASP A 163 20.14 26.91 5.12
CA ASP A 163 20.89 26.24 6.19
C ASP A 163 20.00 25.28 7.00
N ARG A 164 18.73 25.65 7.16
CA ARG A 164 17.68 24.84 7.80
C ARG A 164 16.95 23.90 6.84
N ARG A 165 17.49 23.64 5.64
CA ARG A 165 16.86 22.76 4.62
C ARG A 165 16.54 21.34 5.08
N ARG A 166 17.14 20.86 6.18
CA ARG A 166 16.80 19.55 6.76
C ARG A 166 15.40 19.55 7.38
N GLU A 167 14.84 20.72 7.69
CA GLU A 167 13.53 20.89 8.32
C GLU A 167 12.38 20.89 7.29
N PHE A 168 12.68 20.91 5.98
CA PHE A 168 11.67 20.88 4.93
C PHE A 168 12.07 19.97 3.74
N GLN A 169 11.16 19.07 3.39
CA GLN A 169 11.01 18.48 2.06
C GLN A 169 9.70 19.00 1.49
N LEU A 170 9.59 19.14 0.16
CA LEU A 170 8.41 19.70 -0.55
C LEU A 170 7.14 18.87 -0.29
N MET A 171 6.49 19.11 0.84
CA MET A 171 5.23 18.46 1.17
C MET A 171 4.11 19.12 0.38
N LYS A 172 3.52 18.37 -0.55
CA LYS A 172 2.36 18.83 -1.33
C LYS A 172 1.08 18.38 -0.62
N VAL A 173 0.27 19.34 -0.19
CA VAL A 173 -1.04 19.04 0.41
C VAL A 173 -2.10 18.96 -0.69
N ILE A 174 -2.82 17.83 -0.76
CA ILE A 174 -4.00 17.69 -1.62
C ILE A 174 -5.17 18.35 -0.88
N LYS A 175 -5.66 19.45 -1.44
CA LYS A 175 -6.84 20.17 -0.96
C LYS A 175 -7.99 19.99 -1.95
N HIS A 176 -9.15 19.65 -1.43
CA HIS A 176 -10.42 19.63 -2.15
C HIS A 176 -11.27 20.82 -1.69
N SER A 177 -12.11 21.35 -2.57
CA SER A 177 -13.06 22.40 -2.17
C SER A 177 -14.13 21.82 -1.23
N GLU A 178 -14.77 22.69 -0.45
CA GLU A 178 -15.87 22.31 0.41
C GLU A 178 -17.02 21.66 -0.40
N GLU A 179 -17.33 22.21 -1.57
CA GLU A 179 -18.36 21.71 -2.48
C GLU A 179 -18.00 20.32 -3.00
N ALA A 180 -16.73 20.09 -3.34
CA ALA A 180 -16.26 18.78 -3.80
C ALA A 180 -16.39 17.73 -2.69
N LEU A 181 -16.03 18.08 -1.45
CA LEU A 181 -16.16 17.18 -0.31
C LEU A 181 -17.62 16.91 0.04
N LYS A 182 -18.49 17.94 0.02
CA LYS A 182 -19.94 17.79 0.22
C LYS A 182 -20.54 16.88 -0.85
N LEU A 183 -20.17 17.08 -2.11
CA LEU A 183 -20.63 16.23 -3.20
C LEU A 183 -20.14 14.79 -3.02
N ALA A 184 -18.87 14.61 -2.66
CA ALA A 184 -18.26 13.30 -2.49
C ALA A 184 -18.89 12.51 -1.35
N LEU A 185 -19.24 13.20 -0.25
CA LEU A 185 -19.85 12.61 0.92
C LEU A 185 -21.36 12.39 0.71
N ILE A 186 -22.10 13.39 0.24
CA ILE A 186 -23.58 13.43 0.25
C ILE A 186 -24.22 12.94 -1.04
N SER A 187 -23.60 13.20 -2.20
CA SER A 187 -24.18 13.08 -3.53
C SER A 187 -25.24 14.14 -3.87
N LYS A 188 -25.54 14.28 -5.18
CA LYS A 188 -26.69 15.01 -5.72
C LYS A 188 -27.93 14.13 -5.90
N ASP A 189 -27.77 12.80 -5.80
CA ASP A 189 -28.86 11.85 -5.93
C ASP A 189 -29.84 11.99 -4.74
N LYS A 190 -31.10 12.30 -5.03
CA LYS A 190 -32.16 12.53 -4.03
C LYS A 190 -32.30 11.36 -3.05
N LYS A 191 -32.13 10.12 -3.51
CA LYS A 191 -32.21 8.92 -2.65
C LYS A 191 -31.04 8.90 -1.67
N LEU A 192 -29.83 9.22 -2.13
CA LEU A 192 -28.62 9.22 -1.31
C LEU A 192 -28.58 10.42 -0.35
N VAL A 193 -29.14 11.56 -0.74
CA VAL A 193 -29.35 12.70 0.15
C VAL A 193 -30.29 12.31 1.29
N LYS A 194 -31.42 11.67 0.99
CA LYS A 194 -32.36 11.20 2.02
C LYS A 194 -31.72 10.21 3.00
N LEU A 195 -30.85 9.32 2.52
CA LEU A 195 -30.07 8.44 3.39
C LEU A 195 -29.17 9.21 4.36
N TYR A 196 -28.56 10.31 3.92
CA TYR A 196 -27.78 11.19 4.79
C TYR A 196 -28.64 11.93 5.79
N GLU A 197 -29.78 12.47 5.36
CA GLU A 197 -30.70 13.23 6.22
C GLU A 197 -31.24 12.39 7.37
N ASN A 198 -31.44 11.09 7.13
CA ASN A 198 -31.88 10.11 8.12
C ASN A 198 -30.83 9.76 9.18
N LEU A 199 -29.55 10.14 8.99
CA LEU A 199 -28.53 9.96 10.02
C LEU A 199 -28.85 10.82 11.25
N GLU A 200 -28.39 10.38 12.42
CA GLU A 200 -28.56 11.13 13.65
C GLU A 200 -27.92 12.54 13.54
N PRO A 201 -28.49 13.58 14.16
CA PRO A 201 -27.93 14.93 14.11
C PRO A 201 -26.46 15.00 14.50
N LYS A 202 -26.06 14.22 15.52
CA LYS A 202 -24.67 14.17 15.99
C LYS A 202 -23.73 13.44 15.01
N GLU A 203 -24.19 12.37 14.36
CA GLU A 203 -23.43 11.71 13.29
C GLU A 203 -23.21 12.65 12.10
N LYS A 204 -24.24 13.40 11.70
CA LYS A 204 -24.11 14.44 10.65
C LYS A 204 -23.14 15.53 11.06
N LEU A 205 -23.17 15.96 12.32
CA LEU A 205 -22.24 16.96 12.87
C LEU A 205 -20.79 16.47 12.75
N LEU A 206 -20.51 15.23 13.17
CA LEU A 206 -19.19 14.62 13.03
C LEU A 206 -18.78 14.54 11.56
N LEU A 207 -19.61 14.00 10.69
CA LEU A 207 -19.30 13.85 9.26
C LEU A 207 -19.04 15.21 8.58
N SER A 208 -19.74 16.26 9.00
CA SER A 208 -19.56 17.63 8.50
C SER A 208 -18.21 18.25 8.89
N GLN A 209 -17.50 17.69 9.87
CA GLN A 209 -16.15 18.13 10.22
C GLN A 209 -15.14 17.93 9.07
N ALA A 210 -15.46 17.12 8.05
CA ALA A 210 -14.66 17.03 6.82
C ALA A 210 -14.63 18.35 6.02
N PHE A 211 -15.65 19.20 6.17
CA PHE A 211 -15.81 20.42 5.37
C PHE A 211 -15.09 21.62 5.99
N GLN A 212 -14.69 21.52 7.26
CA GLN A 212 -14.08 22.61 7.98
C GLN A 212 -12.61 22.78 7.58
N PRO A 213 -12.20 23.98 7.11
CA PRO A 213 -10.79 24.27 6.87
C PRO A 213 -9.98 24.07 8.16
N GLY A 214 -8.94 23.24 8.11
CA GLY A 214 -8.07 23.00 9.27
C GLY A 214 -8.65 22.08 10.34
N SER A 215 -9.68 21.28 10.01
CA SER A 215 -10.20 20.23 10.90
C SER A 215 -9.07 19.35 11.45
N VAL A 216 -8.96 19.30 12.78
CA VAL A 216 -7.98 18.45 13.47
C VAL A 216 -8.39 16.97 13.39
N LEU A 217 -9.69 16.70 13.20
CA LEU A 217 -10.25 15.36 13.09
C LEU A 217 -10.02 14.76 11.71
N PHE A 218 -10.35 15.48 10.65
CA PHE A 218 -10.25 14.96 9.29
C PHE A 218 -9.27 15.79 8.47
N LYS A 219 -8.00 15.38 8.55
CA LYS A 219 -6.87 16.08 7.92
C LYS A 219 -6.87 15.89 6.40
N THR A 220 -6.35 16.88 5.68
CA THR A 220 -6.01 16.77 4.26
C THR A 220 -4.87 15.78 4.04
N ILE A 221 -4.75 15.25 2.82
CA ILE A 221 -3.64 14.36 2.47
C ILE A 221 -2.37 15.18 2.24
N THR A 222 -1.28 14.77 2.88
CA THR A 222 0.05 15.34 2.68
C THR A 222 0.90 14.34 1.90
N LEU A 223 1.33 14.73 0.70
CA LEU A 223 2.30 14.00 -0.11
C LEU A 223 3.70 14.46 0.29
N HIS A 224 4.59 13.52 0.51
CA HIS A 224 5.98 13.78 0.89
C HIS A 224 6.96 13.63 -0.28
N SER A 225 6.56 12.95 -1.35
CA SER A 225 7.39 12.73 -2.53
C SER A 225 6.56 12.45 -3.79
N GLU A 226 7.16 12.59 -4.98
CA GLU A 226 6.53 12.12 -6.24
C GLU A 226 6.44 10.60 -6.34
N SER A 227 7.14 9.87 -5.46
CA SER A 227 7.01 8.42 -5.32
C SER A 227 5.85 7.98 -4.43
N ASP A 228 5.13 8.90 -3.79
CA ASP A 228 3.91 8.56 -3.03
C ASP A 228 2.85 7.99 -4.00
N TRP A 229 1.99 7.10 -3.50
CA TRP A 229 1.04 6.32 -4.31
C TRP A 229 0.19 7.20 -5.22
N ILE A 230 -0.39 8.27 -4.69
CA ILE A 230 -1.31 9.15 -5.44
C ILE A 230 -0.62 9.82 -6.63
N SER A 231 0.65 10.22 -6.49
CA SER A 231 1.42 10.82 -7.60
C SER A 231 1.83 9.77 -8.63
N SER A 232 2.22 8.59 -8.18
CA SER A 232 2.82 7.54 -9.00
C SER A 232 1.82 6.60 -9.69
N HIS A 233 0.60 6.49 -9.14
CA HIS A 233 -0.47 5.65 -9.64
C HIS A 233 -1.74 6.50 -9.82
N PRO A 234 -1.90 7.18 -10.96
CA PRO A 234 -3.10 7.98 -11.24
C PRO A 234 -4.34 7.08 -11.29
N GLU A 235 -5.16 7.15 -10.25
CA GLU A 235 -6.42 6.42 -10.14
C GLU A 235 -7.58 7.42 -9.98
N PRO A 236 -8.79 7.13 -10.50
CA PRO A 236 -9.94 7.98 -10.27
C PRO A 236 -10.35 7.96 -8.79
N THR A 237 -10.82 9.10 -8.28
CA THR A 237 -11.44 9.14 -6.95
C THR A 237 -12.75 8.36 -6.96
N GLN A 238 -13.09 7.74 -5.82
CA GLN A 238 -14.38 7.10 -5.62
C GLN A 238 -15.18 7.93 -4.60
N ASP A 239 -16.30 8.52 -4.99
CA ASP A 239 -17.25 9.17 -4.09
C ASP A 239 -18.28 8.18 -3.51
N PHE A 240 -19.18 8.66 -2.64
CA PHE A 240 -20.23 7.84 -2.05
C PHE A 240 -21.23 7.30 -3.09
N ALA A 241 -21.55 8.09 -4.13
CA ALA A 241 -22.54 7.70 -5.13
C ALA A 241 -22.00 6.60 -6.05
N GLN A 242 -20.76 6.76 -6.51
CA GLN A 242 -20.03 5.76 -7.29
C GLN A 242 -19.92 4.44 -6.52
N PHE A 243 -19.54 4.50 -5.24
CA PHE A 243 -19.53 3.31 -4.39
C PHE A 243 -20.92 2.69 -4.24
N TYR A 244 -21.96 3.51 -4.02
CA TYR A 244 -23.29 3.00 -3.73
C TYR A 244 -23.93 2.29 -4.93
N HIS A 245 -23.66 2.81 -6.14
CA HIS A 245 -24.21 2.31 -7.40
C HIS A 245 -23.31 1.26 -8.08
N ASP A 246 -22.14 0.96 -7.51
CA ASP A 246 -21.24 -0.06 -8.06
C ASP A 246 -21.89 -1.46 -7.96
N PRO A 247 -22.14 -2.15 -9.08
CA PRO A 247 -22.73 -3.49 -9.07
C PRO A 247 -21.81 -4.55 -8.45
N HIS A 248 -20.51 -4.28 -8.34
CA HIS A 248 -19.52 -5.14 -7.72
C HIS A 248 -19.33 -4.86 -6.23
N ARG A 249 -20.06 -3.90 -5.65
CA ARG A 249 -20.06 -3.66 -4.20
C ARG A 249 -20.60 -4.88 -3.47
N ASN A 250 -19.80 -5.46 -2.59
CA ASN A 250 -20.27 -6.51 -1.69
C ASN A 250 -20.83 -5.93 -0.40
N THR A 251 -22.00 -6.43 0.00
CA THR A 251 -22.64 -6.07 1.26
C THR A 251 -22.94 -7.35 2.03
N PRO A 252 -22.60 -7.43 3.34
CA PRO A 252 -22.98 -8.58 4.16
C PRO A 252 -24.48 -8.82 4.14
N SER A 253 -24.87 -10.08 4.24
CA SER A 253 -26.27 -10.50 4.38
C SER A 253 -26.45 -11.25 5.70
N PRO A 254 -27.68 -11.41 6.21
CA PRO A 254 -27.91 -12.20 7.42
C PRO A 254 -27.32 -13.62 7.36
N GLN A 255 -27.22 -14.20 6.16
CA GLN A 255 -26.62 -15.52 5.93
C GLN A 255 -25.09 -15.47 5.73
N LYS A 256 -24.53 -14.32 5.34
CA LYS A 256 -23.10 -14.11 5.09
C LYS A 256 -22.60 -12.87 5.83
N ASN A 257 -22.38 -13.01 7.13
CA ASN A 257 -22.01 -11.93 8.04
C ASN A 257 -20.74 -12.25 8.87
N ARG A 258 -19.99 -13.28 8.47
CA ARG A 258 -18.76 -13.68 9.18
C ARG A 258 -17.50 -13.36 8.40
N ILE A 259 -16.51 -12.81 9.08
CA ILE A 259 -15.14 -12.69 8.58
C ILE A 259 -14.35 -13.86 9.14
N TYR A 260 -13.74 -14.67 8.26
CA TYR A 260 -12.84 -15.74 8.67
C TYR A 260 -11.41 -15.28 8.52
N VAL A 261 -10.58 -15.53 9.53
CA VAL A 261 -9.14 -15.25 9.47
C VAL A 261 -8.39 -16.58 9.58
N GLN A 262 -7.55 -16.88 8.60
CA GLN A 262 -6.75 -18.10 8.53
C GLN A 262 -5.27 -17.75 8.77
N PRO A 263 -4.71 -18.06 9.95
CA PRO A 263 -3.27 -17.96 10.16
C PRO A 263 -2.55 -19.02 9.32
N ILE A 264 -1.49 -18.62 8.61
CA ILE A 264 -0.64 -19.50 7.78
C ILE A 264 0.81 -19.35 8.24
N GLY A 265 1.39 -20.45 8.71
CA GLY A 265 2.69 -20.48 9.37
C GLY A 265 2.63 -20.18 10.87
N SER A 266 3.78 -19.81 11.45
CA SER A 266 3.91 -19.44 12.87
C SER A 266 3.86 -17.91 13.06
N PHE A 267 3.48 -17.46 14.26
CA PHE A 267 3.50 -16.04 14.66
C PHE A 267 4.17 -15.89 16.03
N GLY A 268 5.42 -15.46 16.06
CA GLY A 268 6.22 -15.38 17.27
C GLY A 268 6.93 -16.69 17.62
N ASP A 269 7.82 -16.61 18.62
CA ASP A 269 8.68 -17.72 19.05
C ASP A 269 7.94 -18.81 19.85
N SER A 270 6.67 -18.58 20.21
CA SER A 270 5.83 -19.55 20.95
C SER A 270 4.38 -19.58 20.47
N ARG A 271 3.72 -20.74 20.64
CA ARG A 271 2.28 -20.89 20.31
C ARG A 271 1.38 -19.95 21.10
N ILE A 272 1.67 -19.73 22.39
CA ILE A 272 0.93 -18.80 23.26
C ILE A 272 0.95 -17.39 22.68
N SER A 273 2.09 -16.95 22.14
CA SER A 273 2.20 -15.63 21.51
C SER A 273 1.39 -15.50 20.22
N THR A 274 1.25 -16.58 19.44
CA THR A 274 0.39 -16.60 18.23
C THR A 274 -1.07 -16.42 18.59
N ASP A 275 -1.60 -17.23 19.53
CA ASP A 275 -3.04 -17.24 19.84
C ASP A 275 -3.48 -15.91 20.43
N VAL A 276 -2.68 -15.34 21.34
CA VAL A 276 -2.96 -14.02 21.95
C VAL A 276 -2.95 -12.91 20.90
N TYR A 277 -1.97 -12.90 20.00
CA TYR A 277 -1.89 -11.91 18.93
C TYR A 277 -3.06 -12.01 17.94
N MET A 278 -3.42 -13.24 17.55
CA MET A 278 -4.57 -13.48 16.68
C MET A 278 -5.88 -13.08 17.36
N GLN A 279 -6.00 -13.25 18.67
CA GLN A 279 -7.13 -12.79 19.46
C GLN A 279 -7.22 -11.25 19.45
N TRP A 280 -6.11 -10.53 19.62
CA TRP A 280 -6.12 -9.07 19.50
C TRP A 280 -6.58 -8.59 18.12
N LEU A 281 -6.10 -9.23 17.04
CA LEU A 281 -6.54 -8.94 15.68
C LEU A 281 -8.03 -9.26 15.46
N LYS A 282 -8.52 -10.37 16.03
CA LYS A 282 -9.95 -10.73 15.99
C LYS A 282 -10.79 -9.62 16.61
N ASP A 283 -10.50 -9.24 17.84
CA ASP A 283 -11.31 -8.31 18.60
C ASP A 283 -11.24 -6.90 18.02
N TYR A 284 -10.08 -6.50 17.48
CA TYR A 284 -9.94 -5.26 16.71
C TYR A 284 -10.83 -5.29 15.46
N CYS A 285 -10.80 -6.39 14.70
CA CYS A 285 -11.55 -6.52 13.47
C CYS A 285 -13.07 -6.48 13.72
N GLU A 286 -13.56 -7.09 14.79
CA GLU A 286 -14.97 -6.99 15.22
C GLU A 286 -15.34 -5.57 15.64
N ALA A 287 -14.46 -4.87 16.37
CA ALA A 287 -14.69 -3.48 16.76
C ALA A 287 -14.70 -2.54 15.52
N PHE A 288 -13.82 -2.76 14.55
CA PHE A 288 -13.71 -1.94 13.36
C PHE A 288 -14.83 -2.18 12.35
N TYR A 289 -15.16 -3.45 12.08
CA TYR A 289 -16.27 -3.85 11.21
C TYR A 289 -17.51 -4.17 12.04
N TYR A 290 -17.89 -3.19 12.86
CA TYR A 290 -18.95 -3.32 13.86
C TYR A 290 -20.24 -3.90 13.27
N GLY A 291 -20.76 -4.95 13.90
CA GLY A 291 -21.91 -5.72 13.43
C GLY A 291 -21.57 -7.04 12.72
N LEU A 292 -20.29 -7.27 12.36
CA LEU A 292 -19.83 -8.57 11.88
C LEU A 292 -19.17 -9.39 12.99
N THR A 293 -19.22 -10.71 12.83
CA THR A 293 -18.49 -11.65 13.71
C THR A 293 -17.22 -12.12 13.04
N VAL A 294 -16.11 -12.15 13.77
CA VAL A 294 -14.83 -12.65 13.28
C VAL A 294 -14.54 -14.02 13.88
N ARG A 295 -14.11 -14.97 13.05
CA ARG A 295 -13.68 -16.30 13.47
C ARG A 295 -12.24 -16.55 13.05
N ILE A 296 -11.38 -16.80 14.03
CA ILE A 296 -10.02 -17.29 13.78
C ILE A 296 -10.09 -18.80 13.54
N LEU A 297 -9.58 -19.24 12.40
CA LEU A 297 -9.38 -20.65 12.08
C LEU A 297 -8.07 -21.14 12.73
N GLY A 298 -7.97 -22.46 12.96
CA GLY A 298 -6.72 -23.04 13.47
C GLY A 298 -5.54 -22.77 12.54
N PRO A 299 -4.33 -22.50 13.09
CA PRO A 299 -3.15 -22.19 12.28
C PRO A 299 -2.80 -23.36 11.35
N VAL A 300 -2.43 -23.02 10.11
CA VAL A 300 -2.12 -24.01 9.06
C VAL A 300 -0.63 -23.92 8.70
N PRO A 301 0.14 -25.02 8.81
CA PRO A 301 1.52 -25.04 8.32
C PRO A 301 1.58 -24.79 6.80
N VAL A 302 2.65 -24.14 6.32
CA VAL A 302 2.80 -23.81 4.88
C VAL A 302 2.71 -25.06 4.00
N SER A 303 3.24 -26.19 4.46
CA SER A 303 3.16 -27.50 3.79
C SER A 303 1.75 -27.94 3.41
N HIS A 304 0.76 -27.62 4.23
CA HIS A 304 -0.64 -28.02 4.01
C HIS A 304 -1.36 -27.14 2.99
N THR A 305 -0.77 -25.99 2.65
CA THR A 305 -1.34 -25.10 1.62
C THR A 305 -0.98 -25.56 0.20
N GLY A 306 0.13 -26.30 0.04
CA GLY A 306 0.68 -26.68 -1.26
C GLY A 306 1.14 -25.49 -2.10
N CYS A 307 1.40 -24.33 -1.48
CA CYS A 307 1.80 -23.12 -2.21
C CYS A 307 3.25 -23.22 -2.70
N ALA A 308 3.52 -22.64 -3.87
CA ALA A 308 4.89 -22.50 -4.34
C ALA A 308 5.64 -21.51 -3.43
N PHE A 309 6.93 -21.73 -3.24
CA PHE A 309 7.78 -20.84 -2.47
C PHE A 309 9.15 -20.68 -3.13
N ARG A 310 9.84 -19.61 -2.77
CA ARG A 310 11.17 -19.29 -3.27
C ARG A 310 11.99 -18.58 -2.21
N ILE A 311 13.30 -18.51 -2.43
CA ILE A 311 14.17 -17.57 -1.73
C ILE A 311 14.24 -16.31 -2.58
N ASN A 312 13.97 -15.15 -1.99
CA ASN A 312 14.16 -13.89 -2.68
C ASN A 312 15.65 -13.68 -3.02
N GLU A 313 15.98 -13.37 -4.26
CA GLU A 313 17.37 -13.26 -4.71
C GLU A 313 18.12 -12.07 -4.06
N TYR A 314 17.40 -11.05 -3.59
CA TYR A 314 17.98 -9.84 -3.00
C TYR A 314 18.03 -9.88 -1.47
N THR A 315 16.92 -10.27 -0.83
CA THR A 315 16.85 -10.29 0.64
C THR A 315 17.28 -11.63 1.22
N HIS A 316 17.36 -12.69 0.42
CA HIS A 316 17.57 -14.07 0.87
C HIS A 316 16.54 -14.58 1.90
N ASN A 317 15.40 -13.91 2.01
CA ASN A 317 14.26 -14.33 2.83
C ASN A 317 13.36 -15.30 2.05
N LEU A 318 12.65 -16.16 2.77
CA LEU A 318 11.62 -17.02 2.17
C LEU A 318 10.41 -16.20 1.73
N GLN A 319 9.89 -16.52 0.56
CA GLN A 319 8.63 -15.98 0.04
C GLN A 319 7.70 -17.10 -0.39
N ILE A 320 6.40 -16.95 -0.09
CA ILE A 320 5.35 -17.90 -0.50
C ILE A 320 4.41 -17.24 -1.52
N HIS A 321 3.88 -18.04 -2.45
CA HIS A 321 3.14 -17.52 -3.60
C HIS A 321 1.71 -17.15 -3.22
N ALA A 322 1.38 -15.85 -3.29
CA ALA A 322 0.08 -15.31 -2.86
C ALA A 322 -1.11 -15.92 -3.64
N GLY A 323 -1.00 -16.04 -4.96
CA GLY A 323 -2.05 -16.66 -5.79
C GLY A 323 -2.38 -18.12 -5.43
N HIS A 324 -1.41 -18.93 -5.03
CA HIS A 324 -1.67 -20.31 -4.60
C HIS A 324 -2.38 -20.34 -3.25
N LEU A 325 -2.04 -19.42 -2.34
CA LEU A 325 -2.72 -19.27 -1.06
C LEU A 325 -4.17 -18.81 -1.25
N LEU A 326 -4.45 -17.91 -2.19
CA LEU A 326 -5.83 -17.53 -2.52
C LEU A 326 -6.64 -18.75 -3.02
N ASN A 327 -6.05 -19.61 -3.85
CA ASN A 327 -6.71 -20.85 -4.28
C ASN A 327 -6.97 -21.82 -3.12
N TYR A 328 -6.08 -21.87 -2.13
CA TYR A 328 -6.28 -22.63 -0.90
C TYR A 328 -7.44 -22.05 -0.07
N LEU A 329 -7.44 -20.74 0.18
CA LEU A 329 -8.48 -20.05 0.94
C LEU A 329 -9.87 -20.19 0.29
N LYS A 330 -9.93 -20.20 -1.05
CA LYS A 330 -11.17 -20.45 -1.80
C LYS A 330 -11.83 -21.77 -1.42
N LYS A 331 -11.03 -22.82 -1.24
CA LYS A 331 -11.52 -24.15 -0.83
C LYS A 331 -11.93 -24.19 0.64
N LYS A 332 -11.43 -23.26 1.46
CA LYS A 332 -11.72 -23.17 2.90
C LYS A 332 -12.80 -22.16 3.27
N LYS A 333 -13.20 -21.28 2.34
CA LYS A 333 -14.24 -20.27 2.57
C LYS A 333 -15.56 -20.94 2.97
N ALA A 334 -16.01 -20.68 4.19
CA ALA A 334 -17.28 -21.20 4.68
C ALA A 334 -18.48 -20.57 3.93
N LYS A 335 -19.62 -21.27 3.91
CA LYS A 335 -20.82 -20.80 3.19
C LYS A 335 -21.42 -19.52 3.79
N ASP A 336 -21.27 -19.35 5.11
CA ASP A 336 -21.71 -18.18 5.88
C ASP A 336 -20.62 -17.08 5.97
N ALA A 337 -19.49 -17.27 5.29
CA ALA A 337 -18.45 -16.26 5.21
C ALA A 337 -18.89 -15.10 4.31
N PHE A 338 -18.87 -13.90 4.86
CA PHE A 338 -18.76 -12.68 4.06
C PHE A 338 -17.42 -12.71 3.30
N CYS A 339 -16.33 -12.88 4.04
CA CYS A 339 -15.00 -13.04 3.49
C CYS A 339 -14.11 -13.99 4.30
N ILE A 340 -13.04 -14.45 3.67
CA ILE A 340 -11.94 -15.15 4.33
C ILE A 340 -10.62 -14.46 4.00
N VAL A 341 -9.83 -14.16 5.02
CA VAL A 341 -8.51 -13.55 4.87
C VAL A 341 -7.46 -14.45 5.48
N GLY A 342 -6.41 -14.75 4.72
CA GLY A 342 -5.22 -15.39 5.24
C GLY A 342 -4.28 -14.32 5.80
N VAL A 343 -3.61 -14.62 6.89
CA VAL A 343 -2.52 -13.80 7.44
C VAL A 343 -1.27 -14.67 7.60
N THR A 344 -0.09 -14.08 7.43
CA THR A 344 1.19 -14.79 7.60
C THR A 344 2.31 -13.83 8.02
N MET A 345 3.32 -14.35 8.72
CA MET A 345 4.58 -13.64 8.99
C MET A 345 5.65 -13.92 7.92
N ILE A 346 5.30 -14.64 6.86
CA ILE A 346 6.20 -14.99 5.75
C ILE A 346 5.93 -14.05 4.58
N ASP A 347 6.99 -13.60 3.91
CA ASP A 347 6.87 -12.65 2.81
C ASP A 347 6.12 -13.25 1.60
N LEU A 348 5.43 -12.41 0.83
CA LEU A 348 4.57 -12.84 -0.28
C LEU A 348 5.10 -12.35 -1.62
N TYR A 349 4.88 -13.17 -2.67
CA TYR A 349 5.10 -12.75 -4.06
C TYR A 349 3.92 -13.16 -4.96
N PRO A 350 3.55 -12.35 -5.97
CA PRO A 350 2.37 -12.62 -6.79
C PRO A 350 2.68 -13.43 -8.06
N LYS A 351 3.89 -13.29 -8.62
CA LYS A 351 4.40 -13.94 -9.84
C LYS A 351 5.92 -13.99 -9.78
N ASP A 352 6.54 -14.91 -10.52
CA ASP A 352 8.01 -15.09 -10.53
C ASP A 352 8.77 -13.81 -10.92
N SER A 353 8.19 -12.98 -11.79
CA SER A 353 8.80 -11.73 -12.27
C SER A 353 8.65 -10.54 -11.31
N TRP A 354 7.91 -10.68 -10.21
CA TRP A 354 7.66 -9.60 -9.24
C TRP A 354 8.50 -9.81 -7.99
N ASN A 355 8.94 -8.73 -7.34
CA ASN A 355 9.77 -8.84 -6.12
C ASN A 355 8.96 -9.29 -4.90
N PHE A 356 7.85 -8.62 -4.59
CA PHE A 356 6.97 -8.97 -3.48
C PHE A 356 5.61 -8.27 -3.59
N VAL A 357 4.68 -8.63 -2.71
CA VAL A 357 3.46 -7.88 -2.40
C VAL A 357 3.21 -7.92 -0.88
N PHE A 358 2.63 -6.86 -0.31
CA PHE A 358 2.17 -6.91 1.09
C PHE A 358 0.93 -7.81 1.25
N GLY A 359 0.15 -7.92 0.17
CA GLY A 359 -1.05 -8.71 0.15
C GLY A 359 -1.58 -8.91 -1.27
N GLN A 360 -2.51 -9.84 -1.40
CA GLN A 360 -3.29 -10.00 -2.63
C GLN A 360 -4.73 -10.35 -2.25
N ALA A 361 -5.70 -9.72 -2.90
CA ALA A 361 -7.11 -9.98 -2.67
C ALA A 361 -7.86 -10.28 -3.97
N SER A 362 -8.90 -11.11 -3.86
CA SER A 362 -9.94 -11.31 -4.86
C SER A 362 -11.23 -10.72 -4.31
N LEU A 363 -11.54 -9.49 -4.75
CA LEU A 363 -12.64 -8.70 -4.18
C LEU A 363 -14.00 -9.34 -4.47
N THR A 364 -14.21 -9.78 -5.71
CA THR A 364 -15.44 -10.45 -6.15
C THR A 364 -15.68 -11.77 -5.42
N GLU A 365 -14.60 -12.50 -5.10
CA GLU A 365 -14.72 -13.77 -4.39
C GLU A 365 -14.65 -13.61 -2.86
N GLY A 366 -14.41 -12.38 -2.37
CA GLY A 366 -14.29 -12.02 -0.96
C GLY A 366 -13.21 -12.81 -0.25
N MET A 367 -11.98 -12.75 -0.79
CA MET A 367 -10.81 -13.42 -0.23
C MET A 367 -9.58 -12.52 -0.25
N GLY A 368 -8.69 -12.67 0.73
CA GLY A 368 -7.40 -11.98 0.75
C GLY A 368 -6.32 -12.80 1.42
N ILE A 369 -5.05 -12.52 1.12
CA ILE A 369 -3.89 -13.05 1.82
C ILE A 369 -2.92 -11.90 2.08
N PHE A 370 -2.51 -11.73 3.35
CA PHE A 370 -1.69 -10.59 3.79
C PHE A 370 -0.47 -11.08 4.57
N SER A 371 0.65 -10.41 4.35
CA SER A 371 1.90 -10.68 5.07
C SER A 371 2.27 -9.51 5.95
N PHE A 372 2.63 -9.82 7.19
CA PHE A 372 3.21 -8.86 8.13
C PHE A 372 4.74 -8.93 8.18
N ALA A 373 5.37 -9.79 7.37
CA ALA A 373 6.83 -10.01 7.38
C ALA A 373 7.63 -8.71 7.23
N ARG A 374 7.22 -7.88 6.26
CA ARG A 374 7.88 -6.62 5.91
C ARG A 374 7.58 -5.47 6.89
N TYR A 375 6.78 -5.71 7.92
CA TYR A 375 6.52 -4.76 9.00
C TYR A 375 7.46 -4.92 10.19
N ASP A 376 8.35 -5.90 10.16
CA ASP A 376 9.50 -5.94 11.06
C ASP A 376 10.47 -4.79 10.74
N SER A 377 10.90 -4.05 11.77
CA SER A 377 11.92 -3.00 11.65
C SER A 377 13.26 -3.51 11.13
N ASP A 378 13.58 -4.77 11.40
CA ASP A 378 14.83 -5.40 11.02
C ASP A 378 14.75 -6.10 9.66
N PHE A 379 13.60 -6.13 8.97
CA PHE A 379 13.42 -6.92 7.73
C PHE A 379 14.47 -6.65 6.64
N TYR A 380 14.89 -5.39 6.50
CA TYR A 380 15.91 -4.97 5.53
C TYR A 380 17.32 -4.85 6.13
N SER A 381 17.48 -5.17 7.41
CA SER A 381 18.77 -5.16 8.10
C SER A 381 19.62 -6.36 7.66
N THR A 382 20.94 -6.18 7.60
CA THR A 382 21.88 -7.28 7.39
C THR A 382 21.81 -8.34 8.49
N ASN A 383 21.26 -7.98 9.66
CA ASN A 383 21.12 -8.85 10.83
C ASN A 383 19.72 -9.46 10.96
N TYR A 384 18.86 -9.32 9.94
CA TYR A 384 17.52 -9.92 9.98
C TYR A 384 17.62 -11.44 10.21
N LYS A 385 16.98 -11.92 11.29
CA LYS A 385 17.08 -13.32 11.72
C LYS A 385 16.42 -14.30 10.75
N GLY A 386 15.50 -13.83 9.90
CA GLY A 386 14.85 -14.64 8.86
C GLY A 386 15.68 -14.84 7.60
N THR A 387 16.82 -14.15 7.47
CA THR A 387 17.71 -14.27 6.30
C THR A 387 18.39 -15.63 6.29
N LEU A 388 18.19 -16.40 5.22
CA LEU A 388 18.83 -17.70 5.07
C LEU A 388 20.31 -17.53 4.72
N LYS A 389 21.20 -17.92 5.66
CA LYS A 389 22.66 -17.82 5.51
C LYS A 389 23.25 -18.73 4.42
N THR A 390 22.50 -19.74 3.96
CA THR A 390 22.97 -20.69 2.93
C THR A 390 21.91 -20.84 1.86
N VAL A 391 22.22 -20.40 0.64
CA VAL A 391 21.35 -20.58 -0.54
C VAL A 391 21.56 -22.00 -1.08
N LYS A 392 21.02 -23.01 -0.41
CA LYS A 392 20.92 -24.35 -1.00
C LYS A 392 19.93 -24.27 -2.18
N LYS A 393 20.17 -25.08 -3.21
CA LYS A 393 19.21 -25.27 -4.31
C LYS A 393 17.93 -25.83 -3.69
N LEU A 394 16.89 -25.01 -3.57
CA LEU A 394 15.62 -25.39 -2.95
C LEU A 394 15.00 -26.56 -3.70
N ASN A 395 14.62 -27.60 -2.97
CA ASN A 395 13.68 -28.58 -3.47
C ASN A 395 12.26 -27.98 -3.35
N PRO A 396 11.52 -27.76 -4.45
CA PRO A 396 10.18 -27.16 -4.39
C PRO A 396 9.15 -27.96 -3.56
N ALA A 397 9.46 -29.21 -3.21
CA ALA A 397 8.63 -30.05 -2.34
C ALA A 397 9.08 -30.08 -0.88
N ASP A 398 10.20 -29.45 -0.52
CA ASP A 398 10.77 -29.48 0.83
C ASP A 398 10.29 -28.31 1.68
N TYR A 399 9.15 -28.50 2.33
CA TYR A 399 8.57 -27.51 3.23
C TYR A 399 9.21 -27.49 4.63
N SER A 400 10.14 -28.40 4.93
CA SER A 400 10.84 -28.38 6.22
C SER A 400 11.65 -27.10 6.42
N ILE A 401 11.93 -26.35 5.34
CA ILE A 401 12.58 -25.05 5.39
C ILE A 401 11.78 -23.97 6.14
N PHE A 402 10.48 -24.20 6.35
CA PHE A 402 9.63 -23.32 7.16
C PHE A 402 9.62 -23.71 8.64
N ASP A 403 10.17 -24.86 9.01
CA ASP A 403 10.22 -25.32 10.39
C ASP A 403 11.19 -24.45 11.19
N GLY A 404 10.68 -23.79 12.24
CA GLY A 404 11.46 -22.84 13.03
C GLY A 404 11.86 -21.57 12.26
N TYR A 405 11.19 -21.27 11.15
CA TYR A 405 11.41 -20.00 10.44
C TYR A 405 11.16 -18.80 11.37
N TYR A 406 12.05 -17.82 11.29
CA TYR A 406 11.99 -16.64 12.15
C TYR A 406 10.67 -15.89 11.98
N THR A 407 10.12 -15.50 13.11
CA THR A 407 8.95 -14.62 13.19
C THR A 407 9.29 -13.40 14.02
N PRO A 408 8.89 -12.18 13.60
CA PRO A 408 9.14 -10.98 14.37
C PRO A 408 8.51 -11.04 15.76
N GLU A 409 9.13 -10.34 16.71
CA GLU A 409 8.52 -10.08 18.01
C GLU A 409 7.26 -9.22 17.83
N ILE A 410 6.22 -9.52 18.62
CA ILE A 410 4.95 -8.80 18.58
C ILE A 410 5.10 -7.47 19.33
N THR A 411 5.50 -6.43 18.61
CA THR A 411 5.59 -5.05 19.13
C THR A 411 4.31 -4.26 18.89
N SER A 412 4.14 -3.14 19.59
CA SER A 412 3.00 -2.24 19.36
C SER A 412 2.90 -1.71 17.93
N LYS A 413 4.05 -1.41 17.32
CA LYS A 413 4.11 -0.96 15.91
C LYS A 413 3.69 -2.07 14.96
N LEU A 414 4.10 -3.31 15.21
CA LEU A 414 3.68 -4.45 14.41
C LEU A 414 2.16 -4.66 14.51
N LEU A 415 1.61 -4.60 15.73
CA LEU A 415 0.16 -4.70 15.95
C LEU A 415 -0.59 -3.58 15.21
N LEU A 416 -0.15 -2.32 15.33
CA LEU A 416 -0.76 -1.19 14.61
C LEU A 416 -0.74 -1.39 13.09
N ARG A 417 0.41 -1.75 12.51
CA ARG A 417 0.55 -1.99 11.06
C ARG A 417 -0.33 -3.15 10.59
N SER A 418 -0.47 -4.18 11.42
CA SER A 418 -1.31 -5.35 11.12
C SER A 418 -2.79 -4.98 11.14
N CYS A 419 -3.22 -4.19 12.12
CA CYS A 419 -4.57 -3.61 12.16
C CYS A 419 -4.86 -2.72 10.94
N LYS A 420 -3.93 -1.81 10.57
CA LYS A 420 -4.07 -0.96 9.37
C LYS A 420 -4.23 -1.80 8.10
N THR A 421 -3.40 -2.83 7.93
CA THR A 421 -3.40 -3.69 6.75
C THR A 421 -4.68 -4.51 6.67
N LEU A 422 -5.07 -5.14 7.78
CA LEU A 422 -6.30 -5.92 7.85
C LEU A 422 -7.53 -5.05 7.48
N THR A 423 -7.57 -3.83 8.02
CA THR A 423 -8.61 -2.83 7.73
C THR A 423 -8.60 -2.37 6.27
N HIS A 424 -7.43 -2.08 5.71
CA HIS A 424 -7.30 -1.62 4.34
C HIS A 424 -7.84 -2.68 3.36
N GLU A 425 -7.38 -3.90 3.55
CA GLU A 425 -7.62 -4.97 2.59
C GLU A 425 -9.03 -5.56 2.68
N ILE A 426 -9.57 -5.72 3.90
CA ILE A 426 -10.98 -6.07 4.06
C ILE A 426 -11.87 -4.92 3.53
N GLY A 427 -11.43 -3.66 3.67
CA GLY A 427 -12.08 -2.50 3.05
C GLY A 427 -12.29 -2.67 1.54
N HIS A 428 -11.29 -3.16 0.81
CA HIS A 428 -11.44 -3.46 -0.61
C HIS A 428 -12.50 -4.53 -0.88
N ILE A 429 -12.68 -5.52 0.00
CA ILE A 429 -13.69 -6.57 -0.18
C ILE A 429 -15.12 -5.99 -0.16
N PHE A 430 -15.35 -4.92 0.61
CA PHE A 430 -16.60 -4.15 0.58
C PHE A 430 -16.77 -3.31 -0.70
N GLY A 431 -15.73 -3.18 -1.54
CA GLY A 431 -15.72 -2.35 -2.74
C GLY A 431 -15.16 -0.93 -2.52
N LEU A 432 -14.49 -0.67 -1.39
CA LEU A 432 -13.81 0.62 -1.19
C LEU A 432 -12.56 0.67 -2.07
N HIS A 433 -12.41 1.74 -2.87
CA HIS A 433 -11.18 2.00 -3.61
C HIS A 433 -10.15 2.73 -2.74
N HIS A 434 -8.94 2.91 -3.28
CA HIS A 434 -7.95 3.80 -2.67
C HIS A 434 -8.55 5.21 -2.47
N CYS A 435 -8.49 5.69 -1.23
CA CYS A 435 -9.04 6.99 -0.88
C CYS A 435 -8.07 8.11 -1.28
N GLN A 436 -8.58 9.15 -1.91
CA GLN A 436 -7.83 10.35 -2.28
C GLN A 436 -8.50 11.66 -1.80
N TRP A 437 -9.55 11.54 -0.97
CA TRP A 437 -10.32 12.69 -0.47
C TRP A 437 -9.67 13.36 0.73
N LEU A 438 -9.31 12.57 1.75
CA LEU A 438 -8.79 13.03 3.03
C LEU A 438 -7.87 11.94 3.59
N ALA A 439 -7.08 12.28 4.62
CA ALA A 439 -6.26 11.30 5.32
C ALA A 439 -7.12 10.12 5.79
N CYS A 440 -6.76 8.90 5.38
CA CYS A 440 -7.59 7.72 5.53
C CYS A 440 -6.76 6.44 5.46
N VAL A 441 -7.12 5.44 6.26
CA VAL A 441 -6.53 4.08 6.19
C VAL A 441 -6.66 3.44 4.79
N MET A 442 -7.67 3.84 4.01
CA MET A 442 -7.89 3.36 2.64
C MET A 442 -7.03 4.09 1.60
N GLN A 443 -6.16 5.03 1.94
CA GLN A 443 -5.21 5.58 0.95
C GLN A 443 -4.27 4.49 0.45
N GLY A 444 -3.88 4.48 -0.84
CA GLY A 444 -2.84 3.56 -1.33
C GLY A 444 -1.46 3.87 -0.74
N SER A 445 -0.53 2.91 -0.82
CA SER A 445 0.85 3.11 -0.37
C SER A 445 1.84 2.29 -1.18
N ASN A 446 2.95 2.90 -1.60
CA ASN A 446 4.06 2.21 -2.28
C ASN A 446 5.07 1.59 -1.33
N HIS A 447 5.20 2.15 -0.12
CA HIS A 447 6.24 1.75 0.83
C HIS A 447 5.78 1.93 2.29
N LEU A 448 6.59 1.42 3.22
CA LEU A 448 6.23 1.30 4.63
C LEU A 448 6.06 2.66 5.32
N GLU A 449 6.95 3.62 5.04
CA GLU A 449 6.89 4.95 5.64
C GLU A 449 5.64 5.70 5.20
N GLU A 450 5.24 5.58 3.93
CA GLU A 450 3.96 6.11 3.44
C GLU A 450 2.79 5.42 4.15
N SER A 451 2.85 4.09 4.31
CA SER A 451 1.85 3.33 5.04
C SER A 451 1.69 3.78 6.50
N ASP A 452 2.80 4.04 7.19
CA ASP A 452 2.82 4.44 8.59
C ASP A 452 2.23 5.83 8.82
N ARG A 453 2.45 6.77 7.89
CA ARG A 453 1.91 8.13 7.94
C ARG A 453 0.38 8.19 7.82
N ARG A 454 -0.25 7.16 7.22
CA ARG A 454 -1.72 7.08 7.12
C ARG A 454 -2.35 6.88 8.50
N PRO A 455 -3.53 7.45 8.78
CA PRO A 455 -4.25 7.16 10.02
C PRO A 455 -4.74 5.70 10.05
N LEU A 456 -5.12 5.21 11.24
CA LEU A 456 -5.79 3.91 11.40
C LEU A 456 -7.27 3.95 10.97
N ASP A 457 -7.84 5.16 10.89
CA ASP A 457 -9.27 5.39 10.77
C ASP A 457 -9.72 5.77 9.35
N LEU A 458 -11.02 5.70 9.10
CA LEU A 458 -11.64 6.09 7.84
C LEU A 458 -11.93 7.59 7.84
N CYS A 459 -11.68 8.25 6.70
CA CYS A 459 -12.22 9.60 6.50
C CYS A 459 -13.75 9.55 6.36
N PRO A 460 -14.47 10.69 6.44
CA PRO A 460 -15.93 10.69 6.44
C PRO A 460 -16.55 10.06 5.20
N VAL A 461 -15.92 10.23 4.04
CA VAL A 461 -16.38 9.63 2.77
C VAL A 461 -16.32 8.10 2.86
N CYS A 462 -15.19 7.53 3.27
CA CYS A 462 -15.04 6.08 3.40
C CYS A 462 -15.81 5.50 4.60
N LEU A 463 -15.93 6.26 5.69
CA LEU A 463 -16.75 5.90 6.85
C LEU A 463 -18.21 5.76 6.45
N ARG A 464 -18.76 6.72 5.69
CA ARG A 464 -20.13 6.65 5.18
C ARG A 464 -20.36 5.47 4.23
N LYS A 465 -19.39 5.17 3.35
CA LYS A 465 -19.45 3.98 2.48
C LYS A 465 -19.53 2.70 3.30
N LEU A 466 -18.72 2.58 4.35
CA LEU A 466 -18.76 1.40 5.21
C LEU A 466 -20.04 1.37 6.06
N GLN A 467 -20.48 2.52 6.57
CA GLN A 467 -21.70 2.66 7.37
C GLN A 467 -22.92 2.20 6.60
N VAL A 468 -23.09 2.58 5.32
CA VAL A 468 -24.23 2.13 4.52
C VAL A 468 -24.16 0.62 4.20
N ALA A 469 -22.97 0.03 4.15
CA ALA A 469 -22.78 -1.39 3.92
C ALA A 469 -23.06 -2.25 5.17
N LEU A 470 -22.80 -1.73 6.37
CA LEU A 470 -22.93 -2.48 7.62
C LEU A 470 -24.12 -2.07 8.49
N GLY A 471 -24.64 -0.85 8.32
CA GLY A 471 -25.75 -0.32 9.11
C GLY A 471 -25.40 -0.04 10.57
N PHE A 472 -24.12 0.16 10.92
CA PHE A 472 -23.73 0.48 12.30
C PHE A 472 -24.02 1.94 12.67
N ASN A 473 -24.20 2.20 13.97
CA ASN A 473 -24.14 3.53 14.56
C ASN A 473 -22.67 3.92 14.80
N ILE A 474 -22.27 5.12 14.38
CA ILE A 474 -20.86 5.57 14.43
C ILE A 474 -20.35 5.67 15.87
N MET A 475 -21.17 6.16 16.80
CA MET A 475 -20.80 6.27 18.22
C MET A 475 -20.50 4.90 18.82
N GLU A 476 -21.37 3.91 18.60
CA GLU A 476 -21.19 2.57 19.16
C GLU A 476 -19.95 1.88 18.60
N ARG A 477 -19.67 2.06 17.31
CA ARG A 477 -18.42 1.60 16.68
C ARG A 477 -17.19 2.24 17.32
N TYR A 478 -17.18 3.55 17.53
CA TYR A 478 -16.05 4.23 18.17
C TYR A 478 -15.88 3.86 19.65
N LYS A 479 -16.98 3.63 20.39
CA LYS A 479 -16.90 3.06 21.75
C LYS A 479 -16.29 1.66 21.75
N ALA A 480 -16.59 0.83 20.76
CA ALA A 480 -15.99 -0.49 20.63
C ALA A 480 -14.48 -0.41 20.35
N LEU A 481 -14.06 0.48 19.44
CA LEU A 481 -12.63 0.72 19.15
C LEU A 481 -11.89 1.29 20.36
N LYS A 482 -12.47 2.25 21.08
CA LYS A 482 -11.91 2.80 22.32
C LYS A 482 -11.72 1.71 23.37
N ARG A 483 -12.76 0.91 23.64
CA ARG A 483 -12.69 -0.23 24.57
C ARG A 483 -11.62 -1.23 24.15
N TRP A 484 -11.53 -1.56 22.87
CA TRP A 484 -10.48 -2.45 22.39
C TRP A 484 -9.08 -1.89 22.68
N ILE A 485 -8.83 -0.58 22.60
CA ILE A 485 -7.52 -0.01 22.98
C ILE A 485 -7.30 -0.10 24.50
N GLU A 486 -8.32 0.18 25.30
CA GLU A 486 -8.24 0.24 26.78
C GLU A 486 -8.20 -1.12 27.46
N GLU A 487 -8.79 -2.16 26.87
CA GLU A 487 -8.91 -3.47 27.49
C GLU A 487 -7.53 -4.11 27.71
N GLU A 488 -7.13 -4.23 28.97
CA GLU A 488 -6.13 -5.20 29.39
C GLU A 488 -6.72 -6.61 29.20
N VAL A 489 -5.93 -7.54 28.66
CA VAL A 489 -6.41 -8.88 28.31
C VAL A 489 -7.02 -9.53 29.56
N LYS A 490 -8.35 -9.68 29.59
CA LYS A 490 -9.00 -10.50 30.60
C LYS A 490 -8.47 -11.92 30.43
N GLU A 491 -7.78 -12.42 31.44
CA GLU A 491 -7.39 -13.84 31.51
C GLU A 491 -8.66 -14.67 31.25
N THR A 492 -8.69 -15.37 30.13
CA THR A 492 -9.72 -16.37 29.87
C THR A 492 -9.58 -17.47 30.93
N GLU A 493 -10.49 -17.47 31.90
CA GLU A 493 -10.66 -18.54 32.88
C GLU A 493 -10.76 -19.89 32.14
N GLY A 494 -9.74 -20.75 32.30
CA GLY A 494 -9.79 -22.09 31.72
C GLY A 494 -8.48 -22.87 31.56
N MET A 495 -7.31 -22.34 31.91
CA MET A 495 -6.06 -23.13 31.85
C MET A 495 -5.26 -23.02 33.14
N SER A 496 -5.39 -24.05 33.97
CA SER A 496 -4.70 -24.21 35.24
C SER A 496 -3.22 -24.56 35.07
N HIS A 497 -2.40 -23.76 35.74
CA HIS A 497 -1.09 -24.06 36.37
C HIS A 497 0.17 -24.08 35.49
N GLY A 498 0.93 -22.99 35.60
CA GLY A 498 2.36 -22.92 35.29
C GLY A 498 2.81 -21.47 35.10
N HIS A 499 3.72 -20.99 35.96
CA HIS A 499 4.29 -19.64 35.96
C HIS A 499 4.59 -19.06 34.56
N GLY A 500 4.05 -17.86 34.27
CA GLY A 500 4.49 -17.03 33.15
C GLY A 500 3.52 -15.88 32.84
N THR A 501 3.88 -14.67 33.27
CA THR A 501 3.34 -13.35 32.89
C THR A 501 2.47 -13.34 31.62
N GLY A 502 1.17 -13.04 31.74
CA GLY A 502 0.31 -12.80 30.58
C GLY A 502 0.87 -11.67 29.71
N LEU A 503 1.00 -11.89 28.40
CA LEU A 503 1.46 -10.87 27.47
C LEU A 503 0.46 -9.70 27.48
N GLN A 504 0.89 -8.52 27.94
CA GLN A 504 0.08 -7.31 27.86
C GLN A 504 -0.06 -6.88 26.39
N LYS A 505 -1.24 -6.38 26.01
CA LYS A 505 -1.50 -5.88 24.65
C LYS A 505 -0.69 -4.59 24.40
N PRO A 506 0.28 -4.59 23.47
CA PRO A 506 1.18 -3.45 23.30
C PRO A 506 0.50 -2.36 22.46
N VAL A 507 -0.09 -1.35 23.11
CA VAL A 507 -0.91 -0.31 22.46
C VAL A 507 -0.26 1.08 22.41
N GLU A 508 1.04 1.19 22.73
CA GLU A 508 1.76 2.47 22.78
C GLU A 508 1.72 3.23 21.44
N ALA A 509 1.78 2.51 20.31
CA ALA A 509 1.70 3.08 18.97
C ALA A 509 0.29 3.55 18.59
N PHE A 510 -0.76 3.20 19.35
CA PHE A 510 -2.15 3.57 19.08
C PHE A 510 -2.55 4.91 19.69
N LYS A 511 -1.65 5.59 20.41
CA LYS A 511 -1.94 6.85 21.13
C LYS A 511 -2.64 7.90 20.26
N GLU A 512 -2.15 8.16 19.04
CA GLU A 512 -2.77 9.14 18.14
C GLU A 512 -4.21 8.73 17.76
N SER A 513 -4.43 7.45 17.45
CA SER A 513 -5.76 6.91 17.14
C SER A 513 -6.68 6.96 18.35
N TYR A 514 -6.18 6.65 19.55
CA TYR A 514 -6.95 6.75 20.79
C TYR A 514 -7.42 8.19 21.04
N ASP A 515 -6.51 9.15 21.02
CA ASP A 515 -6.82 10.57 21.22
C ASP A 515 -7.81 11.08 20.16
N TRP A 516 -7.69 10.59 18.93
CA TRP A 516 -8.60 10.90 17.84
C TRP A 516 -10.01 10.30 18.06
N ILE A 517 -10.11 9.05 18.50
CA ILE A 517 -11.39 8.39 18.82
C ILE A 517 -12.10 9.14 19.95
N VAL A 518 -11.38 9.55 21.01
CA VAL A 518 -11.95 10.33 22.12
C VAL A 518 -12.58 11.63 21.61
N LYS A 519 -11.85 12.40 20.80
CA LYS A 519 -12.38 13.65 20.21
C LYS A 519 -13.59 13.41 19.30
N CYS A 520 -13.62 12.28 18.57
CA CYS A 520 -14.79 11.92 17.78
C CYS A 520 -15.99 11.60 18.68
N LEU A 521 -15.77 10.85 19.77
CA LEU A 521 -16.80 10.51 20.75
C LEU A 521 -17.36 11.76 21.43
N ASP A 522 -16.54 12.77 21.74
CA ASP A 522 -17.03 14.05 22.32
C ASP A 522 -18.05 14.77 21.43
N ILE A 523 -18.05 14.52 20.11
CA ILE A 523 -19.03 15.08 19.17
C ILE A 523 -20.29 14.20 19.06
N VAL A 524 -20.14 12.88 19.12
CA VAL A 524 -21.24 11.93 18.87
C VAL A 524 -21.96 11.41 20.12
N GLN A 525 -21.32 11.50 21.29
CA GLN A 525 -21.87 11.17 22.60
C GLN A 525 -22.84 12.25 23.06
#